data_AF-R5IW64-F1
#
_entry.id   AF-R5IW64-F1
#
_cell.length_a   1.000
_cell.length_b   1.000
_cell.length_c   1.000
_cell.angle_alpha   90.00
_cell.angle_beta   90.00
_cell.angle_gamma   90.00
#
_symmetry.space_group_name_H-M   'P 1'
#
loop_
_entity.id
_entity.type
_entity.pdbx_description
1 polymer ?
#
loop_
_entity_poly.entity_id
_entity_poly.type
_entity_poly.pdbx_seq_one_letter_code
_entity_poly.pdbx_strand_id
1 'polypeptide(L)'
;MLEEVKVILDGNENLTEEVRDNLMELITIFHEIFKDVDLTTLKERLKTLKIKRESMYLVKMPCKYIPHNNEIAINYGLITEADARHWLMHSLLGVITAKDNYYGFNDEGDSLLALNEGYTEILTNNLVGDVDNNFFTDEIIMTNLISKVIGNDVLYKAYFSNDAGMVLKAMAEAEVK
;
A
#
# COMPACT_ATOMS: atom_id res chain seq x y z
N MET A 1 10.33 17.32 5.85
CA MET A 1 10.02 15.95 5.40
C MET A 1 9.10 15.94 4.18
N LEU A 2 7.86 16.46 4.26
CA LEU A 2 6.99 16.59 3.07
C LEU A 2 7.57 17.46 1.95
N GLU A 3 8.27 18.54 2.30
CA GLU A 3 8.94 19.39 1.30
C GLU A 3 10.00 18.63 0.49
N GLU A 4 10.78 17.76 1.14
CA GLU A 4 11.74 16.91 0.44
C GLU A 4 11.05 15.91 -0.49
N VAL A 5 9.93 15.34 -0.03
CA VAL A 5 9.11 14.42 -0.84
C VAL A 5 8.59 15.14 -2.08
N LYS A 6 8.09 16.37 -1.93
CA LYS A 6 7.62 17.20 -3.03
C LYS A 6 8.74 17.47 -4.06
N VAL A 7 9.91 17.91 -3.61
CA VAL A 7 11.06 18.16 -4.50
C VAL A 7 11.47 16.89 -5.27
N ILE A 8 11.49 15.74 -4.61
CA ILE A 8 11.81 14.45 -5.26
C ILE A 8 10.75 14.09 -6.30
N LEU A 9 9.48 14.24 -5.94
CA LEU A 9 8.36 13.92 -6.81
C LEU A 9 8.38 14.81 -8.06
N ASP A 10 8.58 16.12 -7.89
CA ASP A 10 8.70 17.11 -8.97
C ASP A 10 9.86 16.80 -9.92
N GLY A 11 10.93 16.18 -9.41
CA GLY A 11 12.08 15.73 -10.20
C GLY A 11 11.86 14.42 -10.96
N ASN A 12 10.75 13.69 -10.76
CA ASN A 12 10.49 12.45 -11.49
C ASN A 12 9.93 12.73 -12.88
N GLU A 13 10.78 12.54 -13.90
CA GLU A 13 10.46 12.73 -15.32
C GLU A 13 9.51 11.67 -15.91
N ASN A 14 9.25 10.56 -15.21
CA ASN A 14 8.33 9.53 -15.66
C ASN A 14 6.86 9.88 -15.38
N LEU A 15 6.60 10.95 -14.62
CA LEU A 15 5.26 11.36 -14.18
C LEU A 15 4.88 12.70 -14.83
N THR A 16 3.59 12.88 -15.11
CA THR A 16 3.05 14.19 -15.52
C THR A 16 2.85 15.08 -14.29
N GLU A 17 2.72 16.39 -14.50
CA GLU A 17 2.43 17.35 -13.42
C GLU A 17 1.15 16.98 -12.66
N GLU A 18 0.06 16.69 -13.39
CA GLU A 18 -1.21 16.26 -12.80
C GLU A 18 -1.07 15.01 -11.92
N VAL A 19 -0.28 14.02 -12.35
CA VAL A 19 -0.04 12.82 -11.56
C VAL A 19 0.75 13.14 -10.29
N ARG A 20 1.74 14.03 -10.37
CA ARG A 20 2.52 14.45 -9.21
C ARG A 20 1.64 15.18 -8.19
N ASP A 21 0.76 16.06 -8.64
CA ASP A 21 -0.15 16.78 -7.75
C ASP A 21 -1.09 15.83 -7.01
N ASN A 22 -1.69 14.87 -7.73
CA ASN A 22 -2.56 13.86 -7.12
C ASN A 22 -1.80 12.98 -6.12
N LEU A 23 -0.59 12.52 -6.46
CA LEU A 23 0.23 11.74 -5.52
C LEU A 23 0.59 12.57 -4.28
N MET A 24 0.92 13.85 -4.45
CA MET A 24 1.28 14.72 -3.33
C MET A 24 0.09 14.97 -2.40
N GLU A 25 -1.14 15.09 -2.93
CA GLU A 25 -2.36 15.14 -2.11
C GLU A 25 -2.48 13.88 -1.24
N LEU A 26 -2.36 12.69 -1.83
CA LEU A 26 -2.46 11.42 -1.11
C LEU A 26 -1.33 11.24 -0.09
N ILE A 27 -0.10 11.63 -0.43
CA ILE A 27 1.03 11.61 0.51
C ILE A 27 0.78 12.54 1.69
N THR A 28 0.17 13.69 1.45
CA THR A 28 -0.19 14.65 2.51
C THR A 28 -1.21 14.04 3.46
N ILE A 29 -2.29 13.45 2.92
CA ILE A 29 -3.32 12.75 3.71
C ILE A 29 -2.70 11.64 4.55
N PHE A 30 -1.84 10.81 3.93
CA PHE A 30 -1.12 9.75 4.63
C PHE A 30 -0.30 10.31 5.81
N HIS A 31 0.50 11.35 5.57
CA HIS A 31 1.40 11.88 6.57
C HIS A 31 0.69 12.64 7.70
N GLU A 32 -0.47 13.23 7.43
CA GLU A 32 -1.29 13.88 8.46
C GLU A 32 -1.82 12.86 9.50
N ILE A 33 -2.18 11.66 9.05
CA ILE A 33 -2.66 10.58 9.91
C ILE A 33 -1.49 9.81 10.53
N PHE A 34 -0.44 9.50 9.76
CA PHE A 34 0.70 8.66 10.17
C PHE A 34 2.00 9.47 10.22
N LYS A 35 2.05 10.46 11.12
CA LYS A 35 3.17 11.41 11.25
C LYS A 35 4.52 10.76 11.58
N ASP A 36 4.48 9.63 12.28
CA ASP A 36 5.67 8.95 12.80
C ASP A 36 6.24 7.90 11.83
N VAL A 37 5.60 7.67 10.68
CA VAL A 37 6.11 6.73 9.67
C VAL A 37 7.28 7.35 8.91
N ASP A 38 8.38 6.60 8.81
CA ASP A 38 9.55 6.99 8.02
C ASP A 38 9.23 6.97 6.51
N LEU A 39 9.48 8.09 5.83
CA LEU A 39 9.25 8.26 4.40
C LEU A 39 10.49 7.97 3.55
N THR A 40 11.57 7.43 4.12
CA THR A 40 12.80 7.13 3.38
C THR A 40 12.56 6.22 2.18
N THR A 41 11.80 5.13 2.36
CA THR A 41 11.43 4.22 1.26
C THR A 41 10.63 4.92 0.18
N LEU A 42 9.61 5.70 0.57
CA LEU A 42 8.81 6.51 -0.35
C LEU A 42 9.72 7.44 -1.18
N LYS A 43 10.61 8.20 -0.52
CA LYS A 43 11.54 9.12 -1.18
C LYS A 43 12.43 8.41 -2.20
N GLU A 44 12.93 7.22 -1.90
CA GLU A 44 13.76 6.47 -2.86
C GLU A 44 12.95 5.94 -4.04
N ARG A 45 11.76 5.37 -3.78
CA ARG A 45 10.89 4.83 -4.84
C ARG A 45 10.33 5.93 -5.75
N LEU A 46 9.99 7.10 -5.22
CA LEU A 46 9.44 8.21 -6.01
C LEU A 46 10.39 8.73 -7.08
N LYS A 47 11.72 8.56 -6.95
CA LYS A 47 12.69 9.00 -7.96
C LYS A 47 12.50 8.33 -9.32
N THR A 48 12.05 7.08 -9.33
CA THR A 48 11.96 6.24 -10.53
C THR A 48 10.59 5.60 -10.73
N LEU A 49 9.62 5.93 -9.86
CA LEU A 49 8.26 5.42 -9.94
C LEU A 49 7.65 5.73 -11.31
N LYS A 50 7.02 4.74 -11.93
CA LYS A 50 6.27 4.93 -13.18
C LYS A 50 4.82 4.58 -12.97
N ILE A 51 3.96 5.24 -13.74
CA ILE A 51 2.57 4.82 -13.91
C ILE A 51 2.43 4.24 -15.31
N LYS A 52 1.90 3.02 -15.39
CA LYS A 52 1.69 2.34 -16.67
C LYS A 52 0.25 1.91 -16.81
N ARG A 53 -0.27 2.08 -18.02
CA ARG A 53 -1.50 1.44 -18.43
C ARG A 53 -1.23 -0.03 -18.68
N GLU A 54 -2.03 -0.89 -18.06
CA GLU A 54 -1.96 -2.33 -18.26
C GLU A 54 -3.28 -2.92 -18.71
N SER A 55 -3.18 -4.14 -19.24
CA SER A 55 -4.33 -4.93 -19.66
C SER A 55 -5.05 -5.54 -18.46
N MET A 56 -6.38 -5.65 -18.55
CA MET A 56 -7.20 -6.32 -17.53
C MET A 56 -6.89 -7.80 -17.33
N TYR A 57 -6.22 -8.43 -18.29
CA TYR A 57 -5.76 -9.81 -18.16
C TYR A 57 -4.52 -9.93 -17.28
N LEU A 58 -3.75 -8.85 -17.12
CA LEU A 58 -2.52 -8.80 -16.33
C LEU A 58 -2.76 -8.19 -14.94
N VAL A 59 -3.62 -7.16 -14.87
CA VAL A 59 -3.98 -6.50 -13.61
C VAL A 59 -5.49 -6.58 -13.41
N LYS A 60 -5.91 -7.44 -12.47
CA LYS A 60 -7.33 -7.68 -12.19
C LYS A 60 -7.99 -6.64 -11.28
N MET A 61 -7.20 -5.71 -10.74
CA MET A 61 -7.66 -4.62 -9.90
C MET A 61 -7.62 -3.31 -10.69
N PRO A 62 -8.38 -2.26 -10.28
CA PRO A 62 -8.31 -0.96 -10.94
C PRO A 62 -6.89 -0.37 -10.96
N CYS A 63 -6.15 -0.55 -9.87
CA CYS A 63 -4.79 -0.06 -9.68
C CYS A 63 -4.01 -1.06 -8.82
N LYS A 64 -2.74 -1.31 -9.14
CA LYS A 64 -1.85 -2.16 -8.32
C LYS A 64 -0.42 -1.66 -8.36
N TYR A 65 0.24 -1.60 -7.21
CA TYR A 65 1.69 -1.43 -7.16
C TYR A 65 2.44 -2.75 -7.40
N ILE A 66 3.48 -2.68 -8.23
CA ILE A 66 4.38 -3.78 -8.58
C ILE A 66 5.78 -3.40 -8.11
N PRO A 67 6.22 -3.88 -6.93
CA PRO A 67 7.48 -3.45 -6.30
C PRO A 67 8.73 -3.78 -7.13
N HIS A 68 8.72 -4.93 -7.82
CA HIS A 68 9.84 -5.39 -8.65
C HIS A 68 10.24 -4.38 -9.72
N ASN A 69 9.25 -3.78 -10.40
CA ASN A 69 9.50 -2.79 -11.44
C ASN A 69 9.48 -1.35 -10.92
N ASN A 70 9.03 -1.15 -9.68
CA ASN A 70 8.65 0.15 -9.13
C ASN A 70 7.60 0.86 -10.02
N GLU A 71 6.48 0.18 -10.24
CA GLU A 71 5.42 0.65 -11.15
C GLU A 71 4.05 0.57 -10.49
N ILE A 72 3.24 1.60 -10.67
CA ILE A 72 1.79 1.53 -10.44
C ILE A 72 1.14 1.19 -11.77
N ALA A 73 0.56 -0.01 -11.85
CA ALA A 73 -0.13 -0.50 -13.02
C ALA A 73 -1.63 -0.20 -12.93
N ILE A 74 -2.16 0.48 -13.93
CA ILE A 74 -3.55 0.92 -14.02
C ILE A 74 -4.30 0.07 -15.03
N ASN A 75 -5.35 -0.60 -14.57
CA ASN A 75 -6.31 -1.24 -15.46
C ASN A 75 -7.35 -0.20 -15.90
N TYR A 76 -7.17 0.33 -17.12
CA TYR A 76 -8.04 1.38 -17.64
C TYR A 76 -9.52 0.99 -17.73
N GLY A 77 -9.83 -0.30 -17.93
CA GLY A 77 -11.22 -0.74 -18.04
C GLY A 77 -11.97 -0.77 -16.70
N LEU A 78 -11.24 -0.93 -15.59
CA LEU A 78 -11.83 -0.95 -14.24
C LEU A 78 -11.70 0.39 -13.53
N ILE A 79 -10.61 1.13 -13.74
CA ILE A 79 -10.35 2.39 -13.03
C ILE A 79 -11.37 3.49 -13.37
N THR A 80 -11.93 3.48 -14.58
CA THR A 80 -12.92 4.49 -15.01
C THR A 80 -14.28 4.33 -14.35
N GLU A 81 -14.55 3.15 -13.77
CA GLU A 81 -15.80 2.83 -13.08
C GLU A 81 -15.60 2.76 -11.55
N ALA A 82 -14.37 2.96 -11.08
CA ALA A 82 -13.98 2.82 -9.69
C ALA A 82 -13.60 4.17 -9.06
N ASP A 83 -13.51 4.20 -7.73
CA ASP A 83 -12.91 5.32 -7.02
C ASP A 83 -11.37 5.31 -7.22
N ALA A 84 -10.90 6.08 -8.20
CA ALA A 84 -9.48 6.14 -8.53
C ALA A 84 -8.63 6.66 -7.36
N ARG A 85 -9.16 7.55 -6.50
CA ARG A 85 -8.45 8.08 -5.33
C ARG A 85 -8.18 6.96 -4.33
N HIS A 86 -9.19 6.13 -4.08
CA HIS A 86 -9.07 4.96 -3.21
C HIS A 86 -8.01 3.97 -3.72
N TRP A 87 -8.12 3.52 -4.97
CA TRP A 87 -7.19 2.52 -5.51
C TRP A 87 -5.75 3.04 -5.70
N LEU A 88 -5.60 4.36 -5.93
CA LEU A 88 -4.29 4.99 -5.95
C LEU A 88 -3.68 5.08 -4.55
N MET A 89 -4.46 5.36 -3.51
CA MET A 89 -4.00 5.32 -2.12
C MET A 89 -3.56 3.91 -1.72
N HIS A 90 -4.33 2.87 -2.06
CA HIS A 90 -3.93 1.48 -1.83
C HIS A 90 -2.57 1.17 -2.45
N SER A 91 -2.37 1.57 -3.71
CA SER A 91 -1.10 1.38 -4.40
C SER A 91 0.03 2.22 -3.79
N LEU A 92 -0.25 3.44 -3.34
CA LEU A 92 0.71 4.31 -2.67
C LEU A 92 1.20 3.72 -1.35
N LEU A 93 0.34 3.08 -0.56
CA LEU A 93 0.78 2.36 0.65
C LEU A 93 1.80 1.27 0.33
N GLY A 94 1.62 0.58 -0.80
CA GLY A 94 2.61 -0.35 -1.33
C GLY A 94 3.94 0.31 -1.69
N VAL A 95 3.92 1.52 -2.28
CA VAL A 95 5.14 2.31 -2.55
C VAL A 95 5.84 2.71 -1.25
N ILE A 96 5.08 3.20 -0.27
CA ILE A 96 5.59 3.66 1.03
C ILE A 96 6.29 2.52 1.76
N THR A 97 5.72 1.32 1.71
CA THR A 97 6.22 0.15 2.41
C THR A 97 6.95 -0.82 1.49
N ALA A 98 7.47 -0.37 0.34
CA ALA A 98 8.15 -1.26 -0.59
C ALA A 98 9.48 -1.79 -0.04
N LYS A 99 9.70 -3.09 -0.05
CA LYS A 99 10.98 -3.73 0.28
C LYS A 99 11.29 -4.82 -0.72
N ASP A 100 12.44 -4.69 -1.37
CA ASP A 100 12.86 -5.59 -2.46
C ASP A 100 11.75 -5.74 -3.52
N ASN A 101 11.14 -6.93 -3.61
CA ASN A 101 10.09 -7.29 -4.57
C ASN A 101 8.68 -7.38 -3.95
N TYR A 102 8.51 -7.03 -2.67
CA TYR A 102 7.24 -7.04 -1.95
C TYR A 102 6.99 -5.71 -1.22
N TYR A 103 5.92 -5.62 -0.45
CA TYR A 103 5.62 -4.47 0.40
C TYR A 103 4.88 -4.89 1.67
N GLY A 104 4.75 -3.94 2.62
CA GLY A 104 4.16 -4.20 3.94
C GLY A 104 4.89 -5.33 4.66
N PHE A 105 4.16 -6.16 5.41
CA PHE A 105 4.73 -7.32 6.10
C PHE A 105 4.70 -8.61 5.26
N ASN A 106 4.54 -8.53 3.94
CA ASN A 106 4.69 -9.70 3.08
C ASN A 106 6.16 -10.15 2.98
N ASP A 107 6.41 -11.28 2.33
CA ASP A 107 7.75 -11.82 2.06
C ASP A 107 7.90 -12.35 0.63
N GLU A 108 9.09 -12.84 0.26
CA GLU A 108 9.34 -13.40 -1.08
C GLU A 108 8.53 -14.68 -1.37
N GLY A 109 8.01 -15.34 -0.33
CA GLY A 109 7.19 -16.55 -0.46
C GLY A 109 5.70 -16.26 -0.56
N ASP A 110 5.30 -14.99 -0.51
CA ASP A 110 3.90 -14.54 -0.44
C ASP A 110 3.12 -15.19 0.73
N SER A 111 3.81 -15.54 1.81
CA SER A 111 3.25 -16.36 2.90
C SER A 111 2.12 -15.64 3.66
N LEU A 112 2.17 -14.30 3.69
CA LEU A 112 1.21 -13.43 4.35
C LEU A 112 0.45 -12.54 3.37
N LEU A 113 0.45 -12.86 2.08
CA LEU A 113 -0.12 -11.99 1.03
C LEU A 113 -1.56 -11.54 1.34
N ALA A 114 -2.46 -12.48 1.63
CA ALA A 114 -3.87 -12.16 1.90
C ALA A 114 -4.05 -11.24 3.13
N LEU A 115 -3.28 -11.49 4.19
CA LEU A 115 -3.30 -10.68 5.39
C LEU A 115 -2.71 -9.28 5.13
N ASN A 116 -1.65 -9.20 4.31
CA ASN A 116 -1.01 -7.94 3.94
C ASN A 116 -1.92 -7.06 3.09
N GLU A 117 -2.59 -7.64 2.08
CA GLU A 117 -3.55 -6.94 1.23
C GLU A 117 -4.75 -6.48 2.08
N GLY A 118 -5.31 -7.35 2.93
CA GLY A 118 -6.40 -6.97 3.84
C GLY A 118 -6.03 -5.85 4.82
N TYR A 119 -4.80 -5.84 5.33
CA TYR A 119 -4.32 -4.75 6.18
C TYR A 119 -4.09 -3.45 5.40
N THR A 120 -3.56 -3.55 4.17
CA THR A 120 -3.39 -2.42 3.26
C THR A 120 -4.74 -1.77 2.96
N GLU A 121 -5.76 -2.59 2.73
CA GLU A 121 -7.12 -2.12 2.47
C GLU A 121 -7.75 -1.44 3.70
N ILE A 122 -7.59 -2.02 4.90
CA ILE A 122 -8.03 -1.36 6.15
C ILE A 122 -7.38 0.02 6.30
N LEU A 123 -6.09 0.15 6.02
CA LEU A 123 -5.40 1.44 6.07
C LEU A 123 -5.91 2.40 4.98
N THR A 124 -6.19 1.89 3.78
CA THR A 124 -6.75 2.68 2.67
C THR A 124 -8.11 3.27 3.06
N ASN A 125 -9.01 2.44 3.60
CA ASN A 125 -10.32 2.86 4.09
C ASN A 125 -10.23 3.96 5.15
N ASN A 126 -9.27 3.83 6.07
CA ASN A 126 -9.03 4.85 7.10
C ASN A 126 -8.53 6.19 6.54
N LEU A 127 -7.84 6.18 5.39
CA LEU A 127 -7.23 7.37 4.81
C LEU A 127 -8.15 8.10 3.83
N VAL A 128 -8.90 7.38 3.01
CA VAL A 128 -9.66 7.96 1.89
C VAL A 128 -11.11 7.48 1.77
N GLY A 129 -11.56 6.63 2.69
CA GLY A 129 -12.92 6.08 2.71
C GLY A 129 -13.04 4.74 1.99
N ASP A 130 -14.11 4.01 2.31
CA ASP A 130 -14.44 2.68 1.77
C ASP A 130 -15.17 2.76 0.42
N VAL A 131 -15.16 1.66 -0.31
CA VAL A 131 -15.76 1.51 -1.64
C VAL A 131 -16.75 0.35 -1.69
N ASP A 132 -17.90 0.54 -2.34
CA ASP A 132 -18.98 -0.47 -2.38
C ASP A 132 -18.57 -1.80 -3.04
N ASN A 133 -17.62 -1.77 -3.98
CA ASN A 133 -17.12 -2.95 -4.71
C ASN A 133 -15.68 -3.29 -4.30
N ASN A 134 -15.48 -3.49 -3.01
CA ASN A 134 -14.17 -3.78 -2.44
C ASN A 134 -13.68 -5.20 -2.80
N PHE A 135 -12.54 -5.28 -3.49
CA PHE A 135 -11.94 -6.55 -3.93
C PHE A 135 -11.34 -7.37 -2.79
N PHE A 136 -11.16 -6.78 -1.60
CA PHE A 136 -10.49 -7.40 -0.46
C PHE A 136 -11.43 -7.65 0.72
N THR A 137 -12.74 -7.75 0.47
CA THR A 137 -13.75 -7.90 1.55
C THR A 137 -13.43 -9.06 2.50
N ASP A 138 -13.07 -10.23 1.95
CA ASP A 138 -12.75 -11.42 2.75
C ASP A 138 -11.42 -11.25 3.50
N GLU A 139 -10.41 -10.65 2.85
CA GLU A 139 -9.12 -10.32 3.44
C GLU A 139 -9.26 -9.31 4.59
N ILE A 140 -10.13 -8.30 4.47
CA ILE A 140 -10.45 -7.34 5.54
C ILE A 140 -11.07 -8.07 6.73
N ILE A 141 -12.05 -8.96 6.49
CA ILE A 141 -12.71 -9.72 7.56
C ILE A 141 -11.68 -10.60 8.28
N MET A 142 -10.84 -11.32 7.53
CA MET A 142 -9.79 -12.16 8.08
C MET A 142 -8.76 -11.36 8.88
N THR A 143 -8.33 -10.22 8.34
CA THR A 143 -7.38 -9.32 9.00
C THR A 143 -7.95 -8.76 10.29
N ASN A 144 -9.22 -8.36 10.29
CA ASN A 144 -9.91 -7.91 11.49
C ASN A 144 -9.95 -9.00 12.56
N LEU A 145 -10.28 -10.24 12.21
CA LEU A 145 -10.25 -11.37 13.14
C LEU A 145 -8.85 -11.61 13.71
N ILE A 146 -7.84 -11.66 12.85
CA ILE A 146 -6.44 -11.85 13.26
C ILE A 146 -5.97 -10.71 14.17
N SER A 147 -6.34 -9.47 13.87
CA SER A 147 -5.98 -8.31 14.68
C SER A 147 -6.53 -8.39 16.12
N LYS A 148 -7.65 -9.09 16.33
CA LYS A 148 -8.20 -9.36 17.67
C LYS A 148 -7.39 -10.39 18.45
N VAL A 149 -6.66 -11.26 17.75
CA VAL A 149 -5.81 -12.30 18.35
C VAL A 149 -4.43 -11.75 18.66
N ILE A 150 -3.77 -11.12 17.67
CA ILE A 150 -2.36 -10.71 17.79
C ILE A 150 -2.15 -9.22 18.05
N GLY A 151 -3.21 -8.41 18.00
CA GLY A 151 -3.15 -6.96 18.20
C GLY A 151 -2.94 -6.17 16.90
N ASN A 152 -3.67 -5.05 16.78
CA ASN A 152 -3.49 -4.13 15.65
C ASN A 152 -2.15 -3.38 15.70
N ASP A 153 -1.60 -3.17 16.89
CA ASP A 153 -0.28 -2.56 17.09
C ASP A 153 0.84 -3.42 16.51
N VAL A 154 0.72 -4.75 16.61
CA VAL A 154 1.66 -5.69 15.98
C VAL A 154 1.57 -5.59 14.47
N LEU A 155 0.36 -5.64 13.89
CA LEU A 155 0.16 -5.51 12.44
C LEU A 155 0.68 -4.17 11.92
N TYR A 156 0.34 -3.07 12.61
CA TYR A 156 0.80 -1.72 12.26
C TYR A 156 2.32 -1.64 12.21
N LYS A 157 2.97 -2.10 13.28
CA LYS A 157 4.43 -2.06 13.38
C LYS A 157 5.08 -2.92 12.30
N ALA A 158 4.61 -4.17 12.15
CA ALA A 158 5.11 -5.09 11.14
C ALA A 158 4.98 -4.53 9.72
N TYR A 159 3.85 -3.88 9.42
CA TYR A 159 3.55 -3.33 8.10
C TYR A 159 4.54 -2.24 7.71
N PHE A 160 4.73 -1.24 8.58
CA PHE A 160 5.62 -0.11 8.31
C PHE A 160 7.10 -0.42 8.56
N SER A 161 7.43 -1.53 9.22
CA SER A 161 8.83 -2.00 9.37
C SER A 161 9.22 -3.13 8.41
N ASN A 162 8.32 -3.55 7.54
CA ASN A 162 8.50 -4.68 6.63
C ASN A 162 9.00 -5.97 7.31
N ASP A 163 8.33 -6.38 8.39
CA ASP A 163 8.74 -7.51 9.23
C ASP A 163 7.61 -8.53 9.41
N ALA A 164 7.55 -9.49 8.47
CA ALA A 164 6.67 -10.66 8.55
C ALA A 164 6.89 -11.49 9.82
N GLY A 165 8.13 -11.52 10.34
CA GLY A 165 8.51 -12.29 11.52
C GLY A 165 7.78 -11.83 12.78
N MET A 166 7.47 -10.53 12.90
CA MET A 166 6.64 -10.02 14.01
C MET A 166 5.25 -10.63 14.01
N VAL A 167 4.62 -10.76 12.84
CA VAL A 167 3.28 -11.33 12.69
C VAL A 167 3.29 -12.82 13.02
N LEU A 168 4.20 -13.58 12.40
CA LEU A 168 4.31 -15.03 12.59
C LEU A 168 4.60 -15.40 14.04
N LYS A 169 5.50 -14.65 14.69
CA LYS A 169 5.82 -14.83 16.11
C LYS A 169 4.61 -14.58 16.99
N ALA A 170 3.88 -13.48 16.76
CA ALA A 170 2.70 -13.15 17.56
C ALA A 170 1.57 -14.17 17.39
N MET A 171 1.39 -14.73 16.19
CA MET A 171 0.45 -15.82 15.94
C MET A 171 0.84 -17.09 16.71
N ALA A 172 2.12 -17.49 16.64
CA ALA A 172 2.61 -18.67 17.37
C ALA A 172 2.46 -18.52 18.89
N GLU A 173 2.72 -17.32 19.44
CA GLU A 173 2.55 -17.04 20.87
C GLU A 173 1.07 -17.04 21.31
N ALA A 174 0.14 -16.75 20.40
CA ALA A 174 -1.30 -16.83 20.67
C ALA A 174 -1.83 -18.27 20.71
N GLU A 175 -1.20 -19.20 19.98
CA GLU A 175 -1.58 -20.63 19.96
C GLU A 175 -1.25 -21.36 21.28
N VAL A 176 -0.23 -20.88 22.02
CA VAL A 176 0.24 -21.53 23.27
C VAL A 176 -0.55 -21.07 24.51
N LYS A 177 -1.60 -20.27 24.35
CA LYS A 177 -2.51 -19.82 25.43
C LYS A 177 -3.83 -20.56 25.41
#